data_AF-A0ABD3V8M8-F1
#
_entry.id   AF-A0ABD3V8M8-F1
#
_cell.length_a   1.000
_cell.length_b   1.000
_cell.length_c   1.000
_cell.angle_alpha   90.00
_cell.angle_beta   90.00
_cell.angle_gamma   90.00
#
_symmetry.space_group_name_H-M   'P 1'
#
loop_
_entity.id
_entity.type
_entity.pdbx_description
1 polymer ?
#
loop_
_entity_poly.entity_id
_entity_poly.type
_entity_poly.pdbx_seq_one_letter_code
_entity_poly.pdbx_strand_id
1 'polypeptide(L)'
;MGSSLWENGREEFEVKFHVQVLQKCHTELVKNLDVDLVLDYMASKEIIHPVTMRDIRELKITSVMTRELIQYLMKRDDQFYQKFKECLEESGQQHLKKHLENVEKNTEVKESEDASCDRSSQTNSVNTEMKSSKRPVNTISSLSKGSTDWTLLVRVISKSNIFRKRKMDGRYYKIIKYFSVFFRDESGEIRGVFFKDSVKNFEQFYDLLQIKQVFYVSGASVTETNPLYDRAYLELKINNKTTIEPCRVGVDIPIIGEYRFTKINGLRYRQNDEFVDVIGVVDSIGEIETIPTKYKKEETKRELNLVDQSGMVVTVTFWGRHARSIGVKLKKIIALLRVKVSDWRGLSLSMQASTLMHIEPDIQETHLLRKWYDDIGNGKVFTMVFR
;
A
#
# COMPACT_ATOMS: atom_id res chain seq x y z
N MET A 1 32.39 -32.23 -32.49
CA MET A 1 32.86 -32.43 -31.10
C MET A 1 33.49 -31.12 -30.65
N GLY A 2 33.07 -30.59 -29.50
CA GLY A 2 33.59 -29.33 -28.96
C GLY A 2 32.49 -28.39 -28.47
N SER A 3 31.82 -28.78 -27.39
CA SER A 3 30.96 -27.94 -26.55
C SER A 3 31.65 -27.76 -25.19
N SER A 4 31.24 -26.74 -24.42
CA SER A 4 31.85 -26.17 -23.19
C SER A 4 32.93 -25.13 -23.49
N LEU A 5 32.84 -23.87 -23.05
CA LEU A 5 32.67 -23.43 -21.66
C LEU A 5 31.80 -22.16 -21.57
N TRP A 6 30.62 -22.30 -20.97
CA TRP A 6 29.89 -21.20 -20.31
C TRP A 6 29.41 -21.74 -18.96
N GLU A 7 30.31 -21.79 -18.00
CA GLU A 7 29.97 -21.90 -16.58
C GLU A 7 30.43 -20.61 -15.92
N ASN A 8 29.50 -19.68 -15.76
CA ASN A 8 29.61 -18.61 -14.76
C ASN A 8 28.34 -18.64 -13.92
N GLY A 9 28.56 -18.69 -12.62
CA GLY A 9 27.64 -19.20 -11.61
C GLY A 9 26.37 -18.39 -11.45
N ARG A 10 25.28 -19.11 -11.21
CA ARG A 10 24.15 -18.62 -10.43
C ARG A 10 24.53 -18.80 -8.96
N GLU A 11 24.94 -17.73 -8.31
CA GLU A 11 24.85 -17.66 -6.85
C GLU A 11 23.35 -17.59 -6.49
N GLU A 12 22.82 -18.68 -5.97
CA GLU A 12 21.55 -18.66 -5.25
C GLU A 12 21.76 -17.78 -4.01
N PHE A 13 21.07 -16.64 -3.95
CA PHE A 13 21.04 -15.81 -2.75
C PHE A 13 20.24 -16.56 -1.67
N GLU A 14 20.94 -17.38 -0.90
CA GLU A 14 20.42 -17.96 0.34
C GLU A 14 19.97 -16.80 1.24
N VAL A 15 18.67 -16.78 1.58
CA VAL A 15 18.11 -15.75 2.45
C VAL A 15 18.69 -15.97 3.84
N LYS A 16 19.65 -15.11 4.22
CA LYS A 16 20.34 -15.18 5.51
C LYS A 16 19.35 -15.35 6.66
N PHE A 17 19.65 -16.26 7.59
CA PHE A 17 18.78 -16.64 8.68
C PHE A 17 18.25 -15.44 9.49
N HIS A 18 19.10 -14.46 9.82
CA HIS A 18 18.67 -13.26 10.55
C HIS A 18 17.60 -12.43 9.81
N VAL A 19 17.58 -12.46 8.48
CA VAL A 19 16.60 -11.73 7.67
C VAL A 19 15.21 -12.32 7.91
N GLN A 20 15.09 -13.65 7.96
CA GLN A 20 13.83 -14.33 8.24
C GLN A 20 13.33 -14.02 9.66
N VAL A 21 14.23 -13.98 10.64
CA VAL A 21 13.92 -13.66 12.03
C VAL A 21 13.45 -12.22 12.16
N LEU A 22 14.16 -11.26 11.57
CA LEU A 22 13.79 -9.84 11.58
C LEU A 22 12.44 -9.58 10.89
N GLN A 23 12.11 -10.31 9.81
CA GLN A 23 10.81 -10.23 9.16
C GLN A 23 9.67 -10.70 10.07
N LYS A 24 9.86 -11.81 10.79
CA LYS A 24 8.87 -12.33 11.75
C LYS A 24 8.69 -11.40 12.96
N CYS A 25 9.76 -10.77 13.42
CA CYS A 25 9.76 -9.89 14.59
C CYS A 25 9.48 -8.41 14.28
N HIS A 26 9.31 -8.05 13.01
CA HIS A 26 9.23 -6.66 12.56
C HIS A 26 8.16 -5.85 13.31
N THR A 27 6.95 -6.40 13.46
CA THR A 27 5.85 -5.73 14.15
C THR A 27 6.14 -5.49 15.63
N GLU A 28 6.79 -6.46 16.28
CA GLU A 28 7.12 -6.38 17.71
C GLU A 28 8.23 -5.35 17.96
N LEU A 29 9.25 -5.32 17.09
CA LEU A 29 10.31 -4.32 17.12
C LEU A 29 9.75 -2.91 16.88
N VAL A 30 8.91 -2.71 15.86
CA VAL A 30 8.33 -1.38 15.56
C VAL A 30 7.48 -0.82 16.71
N LYS A 31 6.87 -1.70 17.51
CA LYS A 31 6.03 -1.29 18.64
C LYS A 31 6.82 -0.97 19.90
N ASN A 32 7.88 -1.72 20.16
CA ASN A 32 8.50 -1.77 21.49
C ASN A 32 9.98 -1.37 21.51
N LEU A 33 10.63 -1.20 20.36
CA LEU A 33 12.03 -0.79 20.27
C LEU A 33 12.17 0.69 20.57
N ASP A 34 12.95 1.02 21.60
CA ASP A 34 13.52 2.35 21.76
C ASP A 34 14.74 2.46 20.81
N VAL A 35 14.44 2.93 19.60
CA VAL A 35 15.39 3.02 18.50
C VAL A 35 16.49 4.04 18.75
N ASP A 36 16.19 5.15 19.44
CA ASP A 36 17.18 6.18 19.72
C ASP A 36 18.24 5.67 20.68
N LEU A 37 17.81 4.99 21.74
CA LEU A 37 18.71 4.37 22.70
C LEU A 37 19.58 3.31 22.02
N VAL A 38 19.00 2.44 21.19
CA VAL A 38 19.77 1.40 20.50
C VAL A 38 20.75 1.97 19.49
N LEU A 39 20.38 3.04 18.77
CA LEU A 39 21.30 3.72 17.86
C LEU A 39 22.52 4.26 18.60
N ASP A 40 22.36 4.85 19.79
CA ASP A 40 23.49 5.36 20.58
C ASP A 40 24.46 4.24 21.00
N TYR A 41 23.94 3.08 21.41
CA TYR A 41 24.76 1.90 21.70
C TYR A 41 25.42 1.29 20.46
N MET A 42 24.72 1.30 19.31
CA MET A 42 25.32 0.85 18.05
C MET A 42 26.44 1.79 17.59
N ALA A 43 26.33 3.09 17.86
CA ALA A 43 27.36 4.06 17.54
C ALA A 43 28.57 3.94 18.48
N SER A 44 28.36 3.76 19.78
CA SER A 44 29.45 3.59 20.74
C SER A 44 30.32 2.36 20.49
N LYS A 45 29.74 1.33 19.86
CA LYS A 45 30.44 0.10 19.43
C LYS A 45 30.95 0.13 17.97
N GLU A 46 30.85 1.27 17.30
CA GLU A 46 31.22 1.44 15.88
C GLU A 46 30.49 0.44 14.94
N ILE A 47 29.30 -0.02 15.34
CA ILE A 47 28.46 -0.95 14.56
C ILE A 47 27.77 -0.17 13.43
N ILE A 48 27.25 1.02 13.72
CA ILE A 48 26.56 1.86 12.72
C ILE A 48 27.39 3.08 12.33
N HIS A 49 27.42 3.39 11.03
CA HIS A 49 28.11 4.57 10.54
C HIS A 49 27.39 5.86 10.98
N PRO A 50 28.11 6.92 11.41
CA PRO A 50 27.49 8.17 11.91
C PRO A 50 26.51 8.83 10.93
N VAL A 51 26.78 8.73 9.62
CA VAL A 51 25.87 9.24 8.57
C VAL A 51 24.56 8.47 8.57
N THR A 52 24.61 7.14 8.59
CA THR A 52 23.39 6.30 8.63
C THR A 52 22.57 6.57 9.90
N MET A 53 23.24 6.75 11.04
CA MET A 53 22.57 7.11 12.29
C MET A 53 21.84 8.47 12.15
N ARG A 54 22.49 9.45 11.54
CA ARG A 54 21.88 10.78 11.28
C ARG A 54 20.68 10.66 10.36
N ASP A 55 20.80 9.92 9.26
CA ASP A 55 19.73 9.72 8.28
C ASP A 55 18.50 9.08 8.92
N ILE A 56 18.71 8.07 9.80
CA ILE A 56 17.61 7.44 10.54
C ILE A 56 16.95 8.45 11.48
N ARG A 57 17.73 9.25 12.23
CA ARG A 57 17.20 10.27 13.15
C ARG A 57 16.45 11.42 12.47
N GLU A 58 16.78 11.74 11.22
CA GLU A 58 16.09 12.78 10.44
C GLU A 58 14.62 12.45 10.15
N LEU A 59 14.19 11.19 10.31
CA LEU A 59 12.83 10.73 10.03
C LEU A 59 11.79 11.12 11.08
N LYS A 60 12.22 11.63 12.25
CA LYS A 60 11.41 12.22 13.35
C LYS A 60 10.30 11.35 13.98
N ILE A 61 9.97 10.20 13.40
CA ILE A 61 8.90 9.31 13.84
C ILE A 61 9.51 7.95 14.23
N THR A 62 9.41 7.57 15.50
CA THR A 62 10.03 6.35 16.07
C THR A 62 9.72 5.08 15.29
N SER A 63 8.48 4.90 14.84
CA SER A 63 8.09 3.72 14.06
C SER A 63 8.73 3.70 12.66
N VAL A 64 8.96 4.86 12.05
CA VAL A 64 9.66 4.98 10.75
C VAL A 64 11.16 4.77 10.94
N MET A 65 11.75 5.35 11.99
CA MET A 65 13.14 5.13 12.37
C MET A 65 13.42 3.65 12.60
N THR A 66 12.54 2.96 13.33
CA THR A 66 12.67 1.53 13.61
C THR A 66 12.59 0.69 12.33
N ARG A 67 11.69 1.04 11.39
CA ARG A 67 11.60 0.35 10.10
C ARG A 67 12.86 0.50 9.27
N GLU A 68 13.45 1.69 9.23
CA GLU A 68 14.71 1.93 8.53
C GLU A 68 15.89 1.22 9.20
N LEU A 69 15.94 1.17 10.53
CA LEU A 69 16.93 0.37 11.25
C LEU A 69 16.78 -1.13 10.93
N ILE A 70 15.57 -1.68 10.90
CA ILE A 70 15.33 -3.09 10.55
C ILE A 70 15.78 -3.36 9.10
N GLN A 71 15.43 -2.48 8.15
CA GLN A 71 15.89 -2.61 6.77
C GLN A 71 17.42 -2.56 6.65
N TYR A 72 18.06 -1.71 7.46
CA TYR A 72 19.51 -1.62 7.53
C TYR A 72 20.12 -2.94 8.04
N LEU A 73 19.56 -3.51 9.12
CA LEU A 73 19.99 -4.79 9.68
C LEU A 73 19.84 -5.94 8.67
N MET A 74 18.72 -6.00 7.94
CA MET A 74 18.47 -7.05 6.94
C MET A 74 19.46 -7.03 5.76
N LYS A 75 20.15 -5.91 5.51
CA LYS A 75 21.18 -5.79 4.46
C LYS A 75 22.56 -6.21 4.94
N ARG A 76 22.73 -6.52 6.24
CA ARG A 76 24.03 -6.86 6.85
C ARG A 76 24.22 -8.39 6.92
N ASP A 77 25.26 -8.83 7.61
CA ASP A 77 25.55 -10.24 7.85
C ASP A 77 25.07 -10.67 9.23
N ASP A 78 25.08 -11.99 9.48
CA ASP A 78 24.63 -12.54 10.76
C ASP A 78 25.51 -12.05 11.93
N GLN A 79 26.79 -11.76 11.70
CA GLN A 79 27.68 -11.20 12.71
C GLN A 79 27.21 -9.81 13.17
N PHE A 80 26.81 -8.95 12.22
CA PHE A 80 26.23 -7.66 12.52
C PHE A 80 24.92 -7.77 13.32
N TYR A 81 24.09 -8.75 12.96
CA TYR A 81 22.86 -9.03 13.67
C TYR A 81 23.11 -9.50 15.12
N GLN A 82 24.12 -10.33 15.37
CA GLN A 82 24.50 -10.69 16.74
C GLN A 82 24.92 -9.47 17.56
N LYS A 83 25.73 -8.57 16.98
CA LYS A 83 26.13 -7.32 17.64
C LYS A 83 24.92 -6.42 17.96
N PHE A 84 23.91 -6.38 17.08
CA PHE A 84 22.66 -5.70 17.38
C PHE A 84 21.91 -6.31 18.57
N LYS A 85 21.86 -7.65 18.69
CA LYS A 85 21.27 -8.32 19.86
C LYS A 85 22.00 -7.96 21.16
N GLU A 86 23.33 -7.81 21.13
CA GLU A 86 24.10 -7.31 22.27
C GLU A 86 23.71 -5.86 22.63
N CYS A 87 23.53 -4.99 21.63
CA CYS A 87 23.06 -3.61 21.87
C CYS A 87 21.66 -3.58 22.51
N LEU A 88 20.76 -4.51 22.18
CA LEU A 88 19.45 -4.63 22.85
C LEU A 88 19.60 -4.98 24.33
N GLU A 89 20.57 -5.82 24.68
CA GLU A 89 20.81 -6.20 26.07
C GLU A 89 21.41 -5.05 26.89
N GLU A 90 22.42 -4.38 26.33
CA GLU A 90 23.13 -3.27 27.00
C GLU A 90 22.28 -2.00 27.11
N SER A 91 21.35 -1.79 26.17
CA SER A 91 20.35 -0.72 26.26
C SER A 91 19.19 -1.04 27.21
N GLY A 92 19.21 -2.19 27.90
CA GLY A 92 18.15 -2.61 28.83
C GLY A 92 16.89 -3.18 28.15
N GLN A 93 16.90 -3.37 26.83
CA GLN A 93 15.81 -3.92 26.03
C GLN A 93 15.88 -5.45 25.88
N GLN A 94 16.22 -6.14 26.98
CA GLN A 94 16.44 -7.58 27.05
C GLN A 94 15.20 -8.40 26.64
N HIS A 95 14.00 -7.85 26.80
CA HIS A 95 12.75 -8.50 26.39
C HIS A 95 12.67 -8.68 24.87
N LEU A 96 13.20 -7.71 24.08
CA LEU A 96 13.26 -7.80 22.63
C LEU A 96 14.33 -8.80 22.18
N LYS A 97 15.49 -8.82 22.84
CA LYS A 97 16.51 -9.85 22.60
C LYS A 97 15.93 -11.26 22.82
N LYS A 98 15.25 -11.50 23.95
CA LYS A 98 14.59 -12.78 24.24
C LYS A 98 13.51 -13.13 23.21
N HIS A 99 12.75 -12.15 22.74
CA HIS A 99 11.76 -12.36 21.68
C HIS A 99 12.44 -12.80 20.38
N LEU A 100 13.53 -12.14 19.97
CA LEU A 100 14.32 -12.53 18.81
C LEU A 100 14.85 -13.96 18.95
N GLU A 101 15.45 -14.31 20.09
CA GLU A 101 15.98 -15.66 20.36
C GLU A 101 14.89 -16.75 20.37
N ASN A 102 13.69 -16.44 20.85
CA ASN A 102 12.55 -17.36 20.79
C ASN A 102 12.11 -17.59 19.34
N VAL A 103 12.14 -16.55 18.51
CA VAL A 103 11.81 -16.66 17.08
C VAL A 103 12.92 -17.37 16.30
N GLU A 104 14.20 -17.21 16.68
CA GLU A 104 15.33 -18.00 16.17
C GLU A 104 15.09 -19.49 16.42
N LYS A 105 14.85 -19.89 17.68
CA LYS A 105 14.56 -21.28 18.06
C LYS A 105 13.36 -21.86 17.30
N ASN A 106 12.28 -21.09 17.19
CA ASN A 106 11.09 -21.52 16.45
C ASN A 106 11.32 -21.59 14.93
N THR A 107 12.36 -20.93 14.41
CA THR A 107 12.73 -20.98 12.99
C THR A 107 13.65 -22.18 12.73
N GLU A 108 14.61 -22.46 13.62
CA GLU A 108 15.49 -23.65 13.57
C GLU A 108 14.70 -24.96 13.74
N VAL A 109 13.71 -24.99 14.65
CA VAL A 109 12.84 -26.18 14.85
C VAL A 109 12.02 -26.49 13.59
N LYS A 110 11.58 -25.47 12.84
CA LYS A 110 10.84 -25.69 11.59
C LYS A 110 11.73 -26.18 10.45
N GLU A 111 12.96 -25.66 10.32
CA GLU A 111 13.92 -26.15 9.31
C GLU A 111 14.38 -27.60 9.61
N SER A 112 14.44 -27.99 10.88
CA SER A 112 14.78 -29.36 11.30
C SER A 112 13.60 -30.35 11.26
N GLU A 113 12.37 -29.91 11.53
CA GLU A 113 11.15 -30.72 11.35
C GLU A 113 10.86 -30.98 9.87
N ASP A 114 11.13 -30.03 8.97
CA ASP A 114 10.99 -30.20 7.52
C ASP A 114 12.08 -31.12 6.92
N ALA A 115 13.20 -31.33 7.61
CA ALA A 115 14.29 -32.23 7.20
C ALA A 115 14.13 -33.67 7.74
N SER A 116 13.28 -33.90 8.73
CA SER A 116 13.20 -35.19 9.45
C SER A 116 11.77 -35.57 9.86
N CYS A 117 10.88 -35.86 8.90
CA CYS A 117 9.83 -36.84 9.17
C CYS A 117 9.21 -37.45 7.91
N ASP A 118 9.71 -38.64 7.57
CA ASP A 118 9.00 -39.65 6.79
C ASP A 118 8.78 -40.86 7.70
N ARG A 119 7.73 -40.83 8.55
CA ARG A 119 6.92 -42.00 8.97
C ARG A 119 5.91 -41.70 10.09
N SER A 120 4.64 -41.93 9.72
CA SER A 120 3.51 -42.48 10.49
C SER A 120 3.44 -42.29 12.02
N SER A 121 2.34 -41.72 12.48
CA SER A 121 1.38 -42.38 13.39
C SER A 121 0.01 -41.69 13.36
N GLN A 122 -1.03 -42.50 13.23
CA GLN A 122 -2.44 -42.13 13.26
C GLN A 122 -2.89 -41.73 14.67
N THR A 123 -3.75 -40.73 14.79
CA THR A 123 -4.92 -40.78 15.68
C THR A 123 -6.07 -39.99 15.07
N ASN A 124 -7.21 -40.65 15.00
CA ASN A 124 -8.46 -40.17 14.42
C ASN A 124 -9.04 -38.94 15.14
N SER A 125 -9.50 -37.97 14.35
CA SER A 125 -10.68 -37.16 14.68
C SER A 125 -11.32 -36.73 13.37
N VAL A 126 -12.59 -37.10 13.20
CA VAL A 126 -13.41 -36.83 12.01
C VAL A 126 -13.49 -35.33 11.76
N ASN A 127 -13.03 -34.89 10.59
CA ASN A 127 -13.52 -33.67 9.94
C ASN A 127 -13.38 -33.81 8.43
N THR A 128 -14.54 -33.93 7.79
CA THR A 128 -14.71 -33.94 6.34
C THR A 128 -14.60 -32.50 5.83
N GLU A 129 -13.39 -32.05 5.49
CA GLU A 129 -13.22 -30.84 4.68
C GLU A 129 -12.25 -31.10 3.52
N MET A 130 -12.69 -30.69 2.34
CA MET A 130 -11.99 -30.80 1.06
C MET A 130 -10.56 -30.26 1.15
N LYS A 131 -9.63 -31.07 0.64
CA LYS A 131 -8.25 -30.68 0.34
C LYS A 131 -8.23 -29.43 -0.55
N SER A 132 -7.97 -28.25 0.02
CA SER A 132 -7.21 -27.22 -0.67
C SER A 132 -5.80 -27.23 -0.08
N SER A 133 -4.81 -27.43 -0.95
CA SER A 133 -3.39 -27.28 -0.61
C SER A 133 -3.17 -25.89 -0.03
N LYS A 134 -3.00 -25.77 1.30
CA LYS A 134 -2.76 -24.50 1.98
C LYS A 134 -1.37 -23.99 1.59
N ARG A 135 -1.27 -23.28 0.46
CA ARG A 135 -0.12 -22.42 0.18
C ARG A 135 -0.04 -21.37 1.31
N PRO A 136 1.16 -21.05 1.82
CA PRO A 136 1.31 -20.01 2.84
C PRO A 136 0.76 -18.68 2.31
N VAL A 137 0.05 -17.95 3.16
CA VAL A 137 -0.51 -16.63 2.84
C VAL A 137 0.52 -15.57 3.22
N ASN A 138 0.91 -14.76 2.25
CA ASN A 138 1.80 -13.62 2.40
C ASN A 138 1.02 -12.33 2.66
N THR A 139 1.70 -11.32 3.20
CA THR A 139 1.19 -9.96 3.29
C THR A 139 1.67 -9.11 2.11
N ILE A 140 0.93 -8.06 1.75
CA ILE A 140 1.28 -7.08 0.73
C ILE A 140 2.66 -6.47 1.02
N SER A 141 2.94 -6.14 2.28
CA SER A 141 4.22 -5.57 2.69
C SER A 141 5.42 -6.50 2.51
N SER A 142 5.20 -7.82 2.48
CA SER A 142 6.26 -8.83 2.30
C SER A 142 6.66 -9.03 0.83
N LEU A 143 5.88 -8.50 -0.12
CA LEU A 143 6.14 -8.68 -1.54
C LEU A 143 7.39 -7.91 -1.98
N SER A 144 8.19 -8.56 -2.81
CA SER A 144 9.34 -7.97 -3.47
C SER A 144 9.17 -7.95 -4.98
N LYS A 145 9.85 -7.02 -5.67
CA LYS A 145 9.86 -6.94 -7.13
C LYS A 145 10.35 -8.26 -7.72
N GLY A 146 9.62 -8.78 -8.72
CA GLY A 146 9.97 -10.03 -9.38
C GLY A 146 9.56 -11.30 -8.62
N SER A 147 9.02 -11.21 -7.41
CA SER A 147 8.45 -12.36 -6.71
C SER A 147 7.29 -12.96 -7.51
N THR A 148 7.28 -14.29 -7.62
CA THR A 148 6.27 -15.04 -8.38
C THR A 148 5.58 -16.14 -7.58
N ASP A 149 6.21 -16.60 -6.49
CA ASP A 149 5.63 -17.58 -5.57
C ASP A 149 5.13 -16.89 -4.30
N TRP A 150 3.87 -16.47 -4.34
CA TRP A 150 3.19 -15.83 -3.22
C TRP A 150 1.68 -16.01 -3.37
N THR A 151 0.97 -15.98 -2.24
CA THR A 151 -0.49 -15.93 -2.20
C THR A 151 -0.92 -14.86 -1.22
N LEU A 152 -1.70 -13.88 -1.68
CA LEU A 152 -2.28 -12.85 -0.82
C LEU A 152 -3.72 -13.20 -0.50
N LEU A 153 -4.15 -12.88 0.73
CA LEU A 153 -5.55 -12.86 1.12
C LEU A 153 -6.00 -11.41 1.26
N VAL A 154 -6.79 -10.91 0.32
CA VAL A 154 -7.02 -9.47 0.17
C VAL A 154 -8.47 -9.11 -0.07
N ARG A 155 -8.89 -7.97 0.47
CA ARG A 155 -10.18 -7.34 0.20
C ARG A 155 -10.08 -6.38 -0.98
N VAL A 156 -11.08 -6.39 -1.86
CA VAL A 156 -11.20 -5.40 -2.94
C VAL A 156 -11.72 -4.08 -2.36
N ILE A 157 -10.91 -3.01 -2.41
CA ILE A 157 -11.34 -1.68 -1.95
C ILE A 157 -11.95 -0.86 -3.08
N SER A 158 -11.39 -0.95 -4.30
CA SER A 158 -11.90 -0.24 -5.46
C SER A 158 -11.63 -1.01 -6.75
N LYS A 159 -12.49 -0.78 -7.75
CA LYS A 159 -12.38 -1.34 -9.09
C LYS A 159 -12.67 -0.23 -10.10
N SER A 160 -11.78 -0.06 -11.07
CA SER A 160 -11.99 0.91 -12.15
C SER A 160 -12.94 0.37 -13.22
N ASN A 161 -13.45 1.25 -14.09
CA ASN A 161 -14.03 0.82 -15.36
C ASN A 161 -12.94 0.20 -16.27
N ILE A 162 -13.38 -0.45 -17.35
CA ILE A 162 -12.49 -0.89 -18.43
C ILE A 162 -12.10 0.33 -19.28
N PHE A 163 -10.83 0.68 -19.25
CA PHE A 163 -10.23 1.73 -20.05
C PHE A 163 -9.65 1.20 -21.36
N ARG A 164 -9.40 2.12 -22.30
CA ARG A 164 -8.73 1.84 -23.58
C ARG A 164 -7.47 2.70 -23.67
N LYS A 165 -6.33 2.10 -23.98
CA LYS A 165 -5.06 2.79 -24.20
C LYS A 165 -4.50 2.42 -25.58
N ARG A 166 -3.92 3.39 -26.28
CA ARG A 166 -3.12 3.13 -27.49
C ARG A 166 -1.74 2.62 -27.07
N LYS A 167 -1.33 1.48 -27.62
CA LYS A 167 0.02 0.94 -27.49
C LYS A 167 0.60 0.77 -28.90
N MET A 168 1.87 1.15 -29.05
CA MET A 168 2.60 0.91 -30.29
C MET A 168 2.87 -0.59 -30.46
N ASP A 169 2.62 -1.10 -31.65
CA ASP A 169 2.80 -2.50 -32.02
C ASP A 169 3.44 -2.54 -33.42
N GLY A 170 4.78 -2.60 -33.45
CA GLY A 170 5.55 -2.37 -34.66
C GLY A 170 5.27 -0.99 -35.27
N ARG A 171 4.81 -0.96 -36.53
CA ARG A 171 4.48 0.27 -37.27
C ARG A 171 3.06 0.80 -37.04
N TYR A 172 2.22 0.09 -36.30
CA TYR A 172 0.82 0.46 -36.11
C TYR A 172 0.48 0.62 -34.62
N TYR A 173 -0.64 1.28 -34.34
CA TYR A 173 -1.16 1.40 -32.98
C TYR A 173 -2.25 0.35 -32.73
N LYS A 174 -2.09 -0.42 -31.67
CA LYS A 174 -3.13 -1.31 -31.16
C LYS A 174 -3.88 -0.64 -30.00
N ILE A 175 -5.19 -0.83 -29.94
CA ILE A 175 -6.00 -0.43 -28.78
C ILE A 175 -6.02 -1.58 -27.79
N ILE A 176 -5.54 -1.33 -26.58
CA ILE A 176 -5.52 -2.31 -25.49
C ILE A 176 -6.54 -1.91 -24.45
N LYS A 177 -7.35 -2.88 -24.02
CA LYS A 177 -8.27 -2.73 -22.89
C LYS A 177 -7.57 -3.13 -21.59
N TYR A 178 -7.84 -2.39 -20.53
CA TYR A 178 -7.33 -2.71 -19.21
C TYR A 178 -8.28 -2.18 -18.12
N PHE A 179 -8.22 -2.78 -16.93
CA PHE A 179 -8.82 -2.22 -15.72
C PHE A 179 -7.84 -2.41 -14.56
N SER A 180 -8.08 -1.72 -13.45
CA SER A 180 -7.30 -1.90 -12.23
C SER A 180 -8.19 -2.07 -11.02
N VAL A 181 -7.68 -2.82 -10.05
CA VAL A 181 -8.32 -3.12 -8.77
C VAL A 181 -7.34 -2.78 -7.66
N PHE A 182 -7.80 -2.13 -6.60
CA PHE A 182 -7.02 -1.97 -5.38
C PHE A 182 -7.40 -3.08 -4.40
N PHE A 183 -6.38 -3.80 -3.98
CA PHE A 183 -6.43 -4.85 -2.99
C PHE A 183 -5.86 -4.34 -1.67
N ARG A 184 -6.38 -4.88 -0.57
CA ARG A 184 -5.97 -4.55 0.79
C ARG A 184 -5.84 -5.78 1.66
N ASP A 185 -4.86 -5.75 2.54
CA ASP A 185 -4.77 -6.63 3.71
C ASP A 185 -4.47 -5.78 4.96
N GLU A 186 -4.10 -6.42 6.06
CA GLU A 186 -3.69 -5.77 7.30
C GLU A 186 -2.39 -4.96 7.17
N SER A 187 -1.55 -5.28 6.19
CA SER A 187 -0.23 -4.68 6.03
C SER A 187 -0.22 -3.45 5.10
N GLY A 188 -1.17 -3.37 4.17
CA GLY A 188 -1.20 -2.25 3.22
C GLY A 188 -2.18 -2.42 2.07
N GLU A 189 -1.93 -1.65 1.02
CA GLU A 189 -2.73 -1.66 -0.21
C GLU A 189 -1.81 -1.90 -1.40
N ILE A 190 -2.31 -2.63 -2.38
CA ILE A 190 -1.60 -2.85 -3.64
C ILE A 190 -2.55 -2.77 -4.83
N ARG A 191 -2.08 -2.16 -5.91
CA ARG A 191 -2.83 -2.04 -7.15
C ARG A 191 -2.55 -3.24 -8.04
N GLY A 192 -3.62 -3.92 -8.48
CA GLY A 192 -3.58 -4.92 -9.53
C GLY A 192 -4.05 -4.36 -10.87
N VAL A 193 -3.27 -4.55 -11.93
CA VAL A 193 -3.56 -4.09 -13.28
C VAL A 193 -3.78 -5.29 -14.20
N PHE A 194 -4.96 -5.33 -14.82
CA PHE A 194 -5.41 -6.38 -15.71
C PHE A 194 -5.34 -5.84 -17.14
N PHE A 195 -4.49 -6.42 -17.99
CA PHE A 195 -4.46 -6.11 -19.43
C PHE A 195 -5.13 -7.25 -20.19
N LYS A 196 -6.05 -6.91 -21.11
CA LYS A 196 -6.78 -7.93 -21.89
C LYS A 196 -5.84 -8.83 -22.70
N ASP A 197 -4.73 -8.30 -23.18
CA ASP A 197 -3.75 -9.07 -23.96
C ASP A 197 -2.91 -10.02 -23.08
N SER A 198 -2.85 -9.80 -21.77
CA SER A 198 -2.04 -10.59 -20.83
C SER A 198 -2.83 -11.66 -20.08
N VAL A 199 -4.16 -11.61 -20.14
CA VAL A 199 -5.06 -12.39 -19.28
C VAL A 199 -6.20 -12.98 -20.11
N LYS A 200 -6.22 -14.31 -20.27
CA LYS A 200 -7.28 -15.02 -21.00
C LYS A 200 -8.67 -14.81 -20.35
N ASN A 201 -8.74 -14.82 -19.02
CA ASN A 201 -9.98 -14.70 -18.24
C ASN A 201 -10.32 -13.23 -17.88
N PHE A 202 -9.92 -12.27 -18.71
CA PHE A 202 -10.03 -10.84 -18.42
C PHE A 202 -11.44 -10.39 -18.03
N GLU A 203 -12.46 -10.74 -18.81
CA GLU A 203 -13.85 -10.34 -18.54
C GLU A 203 -14.39 -11.07 -17.30
N GLN A 204 -14.04 -12.35 -17.12
CA GLN A 204 -14.45 -13.15 -15.95
C GLN A 204 -13.90 -12.56 -14.64
N PHE A 205 -12.63 -12.14 -14.60
CA PHE A 205 -12.07 -11.47 -13.43
C PHE A 205 -12.73 -10.12 -13.16
N TYR A 206 -13.11 -9.39 -14.21
CA TYR A 206 -13.82 -8.13 -14.05
C TYR A 206 -15.18 -8.33 -13.37
N ASP A 207 -15.91 -9.38 -13.74
CA ASP A 207 -17.22 -9.71 -13.17
C ASP A 207 -17.10 -10.36 -11.77
N LEU A 208 -16.07 -11.19 -11.56
CA LEU A 208 -15.80 -11.85 -10.29
C LEU A 208 -15.44 -10.87 -9.18
N LEU A 209 -14.53 -9.92 -9.46
CA LEU A 209 -13.98 -9.01 -8.46
C LEU A 209 -15.00 -7.92 -8.08
N GLN A 210 -15.72 -8.13 -6.99
CA GLN A 210 -16.65 -7.14 -6.45
C GLN A 210 -16.05 -6.42 -5.24
N ILE A 211 -16.37 -5.13 -5.10
CA ILE A 211 -15.89 -4.29 -3.99
C ILE A 211 -16.37 -4.88 -2.66
N LYS A 212 -15.54 -4.79 -1.62
CA LYS A 212 -15.71 -5.35 -0.26
C LYS A 212 -15.56 -6.86 -0.14
N GLN A 213 -15.54 -7.62 -1.23
CA GLN A 213 -15.31 -9.06 -1.18
C GLN A 213 -13.82 -9.38 -0.98
N VAL A 214 -13.55 -10.54 -0.38
CA VAL A 214 -12.21 -11.02 -0.04
C VAL A 214 -11.83 -12.16 -0.98
N PHE A 215 -10.60 -12.14 -1.49
CA PHE A 215 -10.09 -13.11 -2.46
C PHE A 215 -8.68 -13.58 -2.07
N TYR A 216 -8.39 -14.83 -2.39
CA TYR A 216 -7.03 -15.29 -2.57
C TYR A 216 -6.54 -14.87 -3.95
N VAL A 217 -5.40 -14.19 -4.02
CA VAL A 217 -4.74 -13.80 -5.27
C VAL A 217 -3.34 -14.39 -5.27
N SER A 218 -2.95 -15.12 -6.32
CA SER A 218 -1.62 -15.73 -6.40
C SER A 218 -1.05 -15.69 -7.82
N GLY A 219 0.28 -15.72 -7.95
CA GLY A 219 0.95 -15.91 -9.24
C GLY A 219 0.91 -14.71 -10.22
N ALA A 220 0.53 -13.52 -9.76
CA ALA A 220 0.72 -12.30 -10.55
C ALA A 220 2.18 -11.84 -10.51
N SER A 221 2.60 -11.02 -11.48
CA SER A 221 3.96 -10.48 -11.49
C SER A 221 4.01 -9.20 -10.65
N VAL A 222 4.90 -9.14 -9.65
CA VAL A 222 5.12 -7.93 -8.86
C VAL A 222 6.12 -7.03 -9.59
N THR A 223 5.69 -5.83 -9.97
CA THR A 223 6.54 -4.84 -10.66
C THR A 223 6.46 -3.47 -9.99
N GLU A 224 7.39 -2.59 -10.31
CA GLU A 224 7.31 -1.19 -9.86
C GLU A 224 6.13 -0.49 -10.53
N THR A 225 5.38 0.26 -9.72
CA THR A 225 4.35 1.16 -10.20
C THR A 225 5.01 2.33 -10.90
N ASN A 226 4.38 2.81 -11.98
CA ASN A 226 4.70 4.13 -12.48
C ASN A 226 4.03 5.19 -11.55
N PRO A 227 4.81 6.07 -10.89
CA PRO A 227 4.31 7.01 -9.89
C PRO A 227 3.29 8.02 -10.43
N LEU A 228 3.21 8.18 -11.76
CA LEU A 228 2.19 9.01 -12.42
C LEU A 228 0.77 8.45 -12.28
N TYR A 229 0.61 7.17 -11.90
CA TYR A 229 -0.70 6.52 -11.82
C TYR A 229 -1.14 6.13 -10.42
N ASP A 230 -0.22 6.02 -9.45
CA ASP A 230 -0.52 5.63 -8.08
C ASP A 230 0.64 5.98 -7.12
N ARG A 231 0.33 6.09 -5.82
CA ARG A 231 1.31 6.35 -4.74
C ARG A 231 2.11 5.10 -4.36
N ALA A 232 1.55 3.90 -4.54
CA ALA A 232 2.19 2.65 -4.13
C ALA A 232 3.47 2.38 -4.96
N TYR A 233 4.55 1.91 -4.33
CA TYR A 233 5.80 1.58 -5.02
C TYR A 233 5.69 0.31 -5.90
N LEU A 234 4.88 -0.66 -5.47
CA LEU A 234 4.67 -1.92 -6.18
C LEU A 234 3.25 -2.02 -6.74
N GLU A 235 3.13 -2.66 -7.90
CA GLU A 235 1.87 -3.04 -8.53
C GLU A 235 1.91 -4.52 -8.97
N LEU A 236 0.75 -5.16 -8.93
CA LEU A 236 0.54 -6.51 -9.46
C LEU A 236 0.15 -6.42 -10.94
N LYS A 237 0.96 -6.98 -11.82
CA LYS A 237 0.60 -7.21 -13.23
C LYS A 237 -0.01 -8.58 -13.36
N ILE A 238 -1.33 -8.58 -13.57
CA ILE A 238 -2.10 -9.81 -13.72
C ILE A 238 -1.77 -10.45 -15.06
N ASN A 239 -1.55 -11.76 -15.02
CA ASN A 239 -1.10 -12.55 -16.16
C ASN A 239 -1.87 -13.89 -16.21
N ASN A 240 -1.56 -14.73 -17.20
CA ASN A 240 -2.24 -16.02 -17.38
C ASN A 240 -1.94 -17.08 -16.29
N LYS A 241 -0.92 -16.87 -15.46
CA LYS A 241 -0.61 -17.73 -14.30
C LYS A 241 -1.36 -17.28 -13.05
N THR A 242 -1.97 -16.09 -13.06
CA THR A 242 -2.65 -15.56 -11.89
C THR A 242 -3.93 -16.32 -11.60
N THR A 243 -4.10 -16.75 -10.34
CA THR A 243 -5.36 -17.29 -9.83
C THR A 243 -6.01 -16.28 -8.89
N ILE A 244 -7.34 -16.17 -8.97
CA ILE A 244 -8.15 -15.30 -8.11
C ILE A 244 -9.35 -16.11 -7.66
N GLU A 245 -9.43 -16.42 -6.37
CA GLU A 245 -10.44 -17.30 -5.80
C GLU A 245 -11.16 -16.62 -4.63
N PRO A 246 -12.50 -16.63 -4.56
CA PRO A 246 -13.23 -16.04 -3.44
C PRO A 246 -12.87 -16.72 -2.12
N CYS A 247 -12.56 -15.92 -1.10
CA CYS A 247 -12.48 -16.42 0.27
C CYS A 247 -13.90 -16.50 0.85
N ARG A 248 -14.37 -17.71 1.15
CA ARG A 248 -15.71 -17.95 1.72
C ARG A 248 -15.74 -17.91 3.25
N VAL A 249 -14.57 -17.77 3.87
CA VAL A 249 -14.41 -17.66 5.32
C VAL A 249 -14.57 -16.19 5.72
N GLY A 250 -15.22 -15.93 6.86
CA GLY A 250 -15.37 -14.58 7.40
C GLY A 250 -14.05 -14.03 7.92
N VAL A 251 -13.23 -13.49 7.02
CA VAL A 251 -11.96 -12.84 7.36
C VAL A 251 -12.17 -11.34 7.47
N ASP A 252 -11.83 -10.78 8.62
CA ASP A 252 -11.97 -9.36 8.88
C ASP A 252 -10.74 -8.57 8.42
N ILE A 253 -10.76 -8.13 7.16
CA ILE A 253 -9.76 -7.21 6.60
C ILE A 253 -10.40 -5.83 6.51
N PRO A 254 -9.97 -4.82 7.27
CA PRO A 254 -10.60 -3.50 7.23
C PRO A 254 -10.77 -2.96 5.81
N ILE A 255 -11.95 -2.42 5.48
CA ILE A 255 -12.21 -1.79 4.17
C ILE A 255 -11.36 -0.52 4.02
N ILE A 256 -11.13 0.15 5.14
CA ILE A 256 -10.51 1.47 5.22
C ILE A 256 -9.10 1.30 5.76
N GLY A 257 -8.16 1.99 5.12
CA GLY A 257 -6.79 2.08 5.59
C GLY A 257 -6.50 3.21 6.54
N GLU A 258 -5.24 3.26 6.97
CA GLU A 258 -4.70 4.44 7.62
C GLU A 258 -4.87 5.66 6.71
N TYR A 259 -5.50 6.69 7.26
CA TYR A 259 -5.62 7.97 6.60
C TYR A 259 -4.29 8.73 6.70
N ARG A 260 -3.78 9.26 5.58
CA ARG A 260 -2.57 10.08 5.54
C ARG A 260 -2.87 11.47 5.02
N PHE A 261 -3.69 12.20 5.76
CA PHE A 261 -4.19 13.50 5.31
C PHE A 261 -3.09 14.55 5.18
N THR A 262 -3.06 15.19 4.02
CA THR A 262 -2.39 16.46 3.80
C THR A 262 -3.39 17.58 4.04
N LYS A 263 -3.06 18.52 4.94
CA LYS A 263 -3.86 19.74 5.14
C LYS A 263 -3.96 20.53 3.84
N ILE A 264 -5.07 21.24 3.64
CA ILE A 264 -5.33 21.98 2.39
C ILE A 264 -4.23 23.02 2.15
N ASN A 265 -3.80 23.76 3.18
CA ASN A 265 -2.69 24.70 3.03
C ASN A 265 -1.37 24.03 2.61
N GLY A 266 -1.14 22.78 2.99
CA GLY A 266 0.07 22.00 2.69
C GLY A 266 0.13 21.51 1.25
N LEU A 267 -0.98 21.56 0.51
CA LEU A 267 -1.02 21.20 -0.91
C LEU A 267 -0.08 22.06 -1.76
N ARG A 268 0.25 23.28 -1.33
CA ARG A 268 1.19 24.17 -2.03
C ARG A 268 2.58 23.56 -2.22
N TYR A 269 2.98 22.67 -1.31
CA TYR A 269 4.26 21.97 -1.33
C TYR A 269 4.22 20.63 -2.07
N ARG A 270 3.04 20.25 -2.60
CA ARG A 270 2.82 18.99 -3.31
C ARG A 270 3.02 19.17 -4.80
N GLN A 271 3.58 18.16 -5.45
CA GLN A 271 3.88 18.21 -6.86
C GLN A 271 2.61 17.97 -7.70
N ASN A 272 2.58 18.55 -8.90
CA ASN A 272 1.53 18.24 -9.87
C ASN A 272 1.52 16.74 -10.19
N ASP A 273 0.33 16.17 -10.35
CA ASP A 273 0.09 14.74 -10.54
C ASP A 273 0.44 13.84 -9.34
N GLU A 274 0.87 14.39 -8.20
CA GLU A 274 1.02 13.63 -6.95
C GLU A 274 -0.35 13.18 -6.40
N PHE A 275 -0.40 11.98 -5.81
CA PHE A 275 -1.59 11.47 -5.14
C PHE A 275 -1.53 11.75 -3.63
N VAL A 276 -2.52 12.49 -3.12
CA VAL A 276 -2.64 12.89 -1.71
C VAL A 276 -3.96 12.39 -1.11
N ASP A 277 -4.03 12.34 0.21
CA ASP A 277 -5.29 12.15 0.93
C ASP A 277 -5.66 13.49 1.56
N VAL A 278 -6.92 13.91 1.48
CA VAL A 278 -7.39 15.20 2.00
C VAL A 278 -8.72 14.99 2.71
N ILE A 279 -8.93 15.69 3.81
CA ILE A 279 -10.22 15.77 4.50
C ILE A 279 -10.63 17.24 4.60
N GLY A 280 -11.91 17.52 4.35
CA GLY A 280 -12.43 18.88 4.36
C GLY A 280 -13.95 18.94 4.49
N VAL A 281 -14.43 20.10 4.94
CA VAL A 281 -15.85 20.45 4.91
C VAL A 281 -16.21 20.94 3.52
N VAL A 282 -17.35 20.51 3.01
CA VAL A 282 -17.89 20.93 1.71
C VAL A 282 -18.49 22.33 1.85
N ASP A 283 -17.79 23.31 1.31
CA ASP A 283 -18.17 24.73 1.37
C ASP A 283 -19.12 25.12 0.24
N SER A 284 -18.84 24.64 -0.98
CA SER A 284 -19.70 24.86 -2.14
C SER A 284 -19.74 23.65 -3.07
N ILE A 285 -20.83 23.52 -3.81
CA ILE A 285 -21.03 22.50 -4.83
C ILE A 285 -21.48 23.21 -6.10
N GLY A 286 -20.66 23.15 -7.14
CA GLY A 286 -20.97 23.71 -8.45
C GLY A 286 -22.04 22.92 -9.20
N GLU A 287 -22.49 23.49 -10.31
CA GLU A 287 -23.41 22.83 -11.23
C GLU A 287 -22.70 21.75 -12.06
N ILE A 288 -23.49 20.87 -12.66
CA ILE A 288 -22.98 19.85 -13.57
C ILE A 288 -22.73 20.50 -14.93
N GLU A 289 -21.49 20.45 -15.39
CA GLU A 289 -21.07 20.91 -16.71
C GLU A 289 -20.83 19.70 -17.63
N THR A 290 -21.05 19.88 -18.93
CA THR A 290 -20.59 18.93 -19.95
C THR A 290 -19.50 19.60 -20.75
N ILE A 291 -18.30 19.04 -20.71
CA ILE A 291 -17.15 19.58 -21.42
C ILE A 291 -16.79 18.71 -22.64
N PRO A 292 -16.47 19.31 -23.80
CA PRO A 292 -15.90 18.57 -24.91
C PRO A 292 -14.45 18.21 -24.60
N THR A 293 -14.12 16.92 -24.65
CA THR A 293 -12.74 16.46 -24.52
C THR A 293 -11.98 16.62 -25.84
N LYS A 294 -10.63 16.64 -25.77
CA LYS A 294 -9.73 16.69 -26.94
C LYS A 294 -10.01 15.61 -27.99
N TYR A 295 -10.71 14.52 -27.63
CA TYR A 295 -11.05 13.40 -28.51
C TYR A 295 -12.51 13.40 -28.99
N LYS A 296 -13.19 14.56 -28.99
CA LYS A 296 -14.62 14.70 -29.38
C LYS A 296 -15.57 13.80 -28.60
N LYS A 297 -15.19 13.43 -27.37
CA LYS A 297 -16.06 12.76 -26.41
C LYS A 297 -16.53 13.79 -25.41
N GLU A 298 -17.81 13.83 -25.10
CA GLU A 298 -18.33 14.65 -24.01
C GLU A 298 -17.99 13.99 -22.67
N GLU A 299 -17.53 14.80 -21.72
CA GLU A 299 -17.29 14.36 -20.36
C GLU A 299 -18.00 15.27 -19.37
N THR A 300 -18.75 14.66 -18.46
CA THR A 300 -19.43 15.39 -17.39
C THR A 300 -18.42 15.82 -16.34
N LYS A 301 -18.49 17.07 -15.93
CA LYS A 301 -17.62 17.71 -14.94
C LYS A 301 -18.48 18.33 -13.84
N ARG A 302 -18.00 18.30 -12.61
CA ARG A 302 -18.59 19.05 -11.48
C ARG A 302 -17.51 19.43 -10.49
N GLU A 303 -17.55 20.64 -9.97
CA GLU A 303 -16.55 21.13 -9.02
C GLU A 303 -17.15 21.30 -7.62
N LEU A 304 -16.36 21.00 -6.59
CA LEU A 304 -16.70 21.23 -5.19
C LEU A 304 -15.56 21.97 -4.52
N ASN A 305 -15.86 22.88 -3.60
CA ASN A 305 -14.86 23.52 -2.78
C ASN A 305 -14.81 22.87 -1.39
N LEU A 306 -13.60 22.48 -0.98
CA LEU A 306 -13.33 21.96 0.35
C LEU A 306 -12.55 22.98 1.18
N VAL A 307 -12.90 23.05 2.46
CA VAL A 307 -12.22 23.89 3.46
C VAL A 307 -11.79 23.06 4.66
N ASP A 308 -10.73 23.49 5.33
CA ASP A 308 -10.23 22.88 6.56
C ASP A 308 -9.80 23.96 7.56
N GLN A 309 -9.29 23.50 8.70
CA GLN A 309 -8.83 24.34 9.81
C GLN A 309 -7.76 25.38 9.43
N SER A 310 -7.10 25.24 8.28
CA SER A 310 -6.14 26.23 7.79
C SER A 310 -6.79 27.50 7.23
N GLY A 311 -8.12 27.50 7.06
CA GLY A 311 -8.86 28.61 6.46
C GLY A 311 -8.68 28.73 4.93
N MET A 312 -8.11 27.70 4.31
CA MET A 312 -7.88 27.64 2.86
C MET A 312 -8.97 26.83 2.17
N VAL A 313 -9.26 27.19 0.92
CA VAL A 313 -10.16 26.47 0.01
C VAL A 313 -9.34 25.75 -1.04
N VAL A 314 -9.70 24.51 -1.35
CA VAL A 314 -9.26 23.84 -2.57
C VAL A 314 -10.45 23.37 -3.39
N THR A 315 -10.38 23.59 -4.70
CA THR A 315 -11.38 23.08 -5.65
C THR A 315 -11.05 21.64 -6.03
N VAL A 316 -12.04 20.75 -5.91
CA VAL A 316 -11.99 19.36 -6.30
C VAL A 316 -12.87 19.14 -7.52
N THR A 317 -12.28 18.64 -8.61
CA THR A 317 -13.01 18.32 -9.84
C THR A 317 -13.43 16.85 -9.87
N PHE A 318 -14.73 16.62 -10.08
CA PHE A 318 -15.36 15.32 -10.26
C PHE A 318 -15.65 15.09 -11.74
N TRP A 319 -15.56 13.84 -12.17
CA TRP A 319 -15.71 13.45 -13.58
C TRP A 319 -16.76 12.36 -13.78
N GLY A 320 -17.42 12.37 -14.93
CA GLY A 320 -18.32 11.32 -15.40
C GLY A 320 -19.40 10.94 -14.37
N ARG A 321 -19.40 9.67 -13.92
CA ARG A 321 -20.39 9.16 -12.95
C ARG A 321 -20.28 9.87 -11.60
N HIS A 322 -19.07 10.15 -11.14
CA HIS A 322 -18.84 10.85 -9.87
C HIS A 322 -19.36 12.29 -9.94
N ALA A 323 -19.24 12.97 -11.08
CA ALA A 323 -19.82 14.31 -11.28
C ALA A 323 -21.36 14.29 -11.22
N ARG A 324 -22.00 13.29 -11.85
CA ARG A 324 -23.47 13.17 -11.89
C ARG A 324 -24.08 12.79 -10.55
N SER A 325 -23.41 11.95 -9.78
CA SER A 325 -23.91 11.43 -8.51
C SER A 325 -22.85 11.54 -7.43
N ILE A 326 -22.61 12.78 -6.96
CA ILE A 326 -21.66 13.04 -5.88
C ILE A 326 -22.14 12.47 -4.55
N GLY A 327 -23.46 12.42 -4.30
CA GLY A 327 -24.03 11.93 -3.03
C GLY A 327 -23.68 12.78 -1.79
N VAL A 328 -23.00 13.91 -1.97
CA VAL A 328 -22.51 14.80 -0.92
C VAL A 328 -23.39 16.04 -0.83
N LYS A 329 -23.58 16.56 0.40
CA LYS A 329 -24.32 17.80 0.68
C LYS A 329 -23.38 18.88 1.24
N LEU A 330 -23.80 20.13 1.18
CA LEU A 330 -23.10 21.25 1.83
C LEU A 330 -22.88 20.98 3.32
N LYS A 331 -21.80 21.51 3.87
CA LYS A 331 -21.39 21.40 5.28
C LYS A 331 -21.08 19.97 5.75
N LYS A 332 -21.14 18.98 4.87
CA LYS A 332 -20.67 17.62 5.17
C LYS A 332 -19.16 17.55 5.08
N ILE A 333 -18.57 16.70 5.91
CA ILE A 333 -17.14 16.43 5.88
C ILE A 333 -16.92 15.25 4.96
N ILE A 334 -15.97 15.38 4.04
CA ILE A 334 -15.58 14.29 3.16
C ILE A 334 -14.08 14.04 3.28
N ALA A 335 -13.70 12.76 3.30
CA ALA A 335 -12.33 12.31 3.15
C ALA A 335 -12.14 11.75 1.73
N LEU A 336 -11.16 12.28 1.01
CA LEU A 336 -10.76 11.87 -0.32
C LEU A 336 -9.39 11.20 -0.24
N LEU A 337 -9.32 9.91 -0.58
CA LEU A 337 -8.08 9.14 -0.55
C LEU A 337 -7.56 8.91 -1.96
N ARG A 338 -6.26 9.11 -2.17
CA ARG A 338 -5.60 9.04 -3.47
C ARG A 338 -6.28 9.98 -4.48
N VAL A 339 -6.54 11.23 -4.07
CA VAL A 339 -6.95 12.29 -4.98
C VAL A 339 -5.71 12.90 -5.62
N LYS A 340 -5.79 13.25 -6.90
CA LYS A 340 -4.63 13.73 -7.65
C LYS A 340 -4.52 15.25 -7.57
N VAL A 341 -3.33 15.75 -7.22
CA VAL A 341 -2.99 17.18 -7.27
C VAL A 341 -2.91 17.63 -8.72
N SER A 342 -3.49 18.78 -9.04
CA SER A 342 -3.48 19.36 -10.37
C SER A 342 -3.20 20.86 -10.32
N ASP A 343 -2.36 21.34 -11.23
CA ASP A 343 -2.10 22.77 -11.40
C ASP A 343 -3.05 23.44 -12.42
N TRP A 344 -4.11 22.74 -12.82
CA TRP A 344 -5.08 23.26 -13.78
C TRP A 344 -5.85 24.44 -13.17
N ARG A 345 -5.68 25.63 -13.77
CA ARG A 345 -6.24 26.90 -13.27
C ARG A 345 -5.82 27.22 -11.83
N GLY A 346 -4.59 26.87 -11.47
CA GLY A 346 -4.06 27.00 -10.11
C GLY A 346 -4.07 25.66 -9.38
N LEU A 347 -3.81 25.70 -8.08
CA LEU A 347 -3.70 24.50 -7.26
C LEU A 347 -5.08 23.93 -6.95
N SER A 348 -5.36 22.75 -7.51
CA SER A 348 -6.64 22.06 -7.42
C SER A 348 -6.45 20.55 -7.22
N LEU A 349 -7.55 19.83 -7.01
CA LEU A 349 -7.58 18.38 -6.88
C LEU A 349 -8.49 17.79 -7.95
N SER A 350 -8.16 16.59 -8.42
CA SER A 350 -8.92 15.89 -9.47
C SER A 350 -9.22 14.46 -9.05
N MET A 351 -10.51 14.13 -8.96
CA MET A 351 -10.98 12.78 -8.69
C MET A 351 -10.50 11.81 -9.76
N GLN A 352 -9.80 10.76 -9.36
CA GLN A 352 -9.42 9.66 -10.23
C GLN A 352 -10.35 8.46 -10.01
N ALA A 353 -10.32 7.49 -10.94
CA ALA A 353 -11.07 6.25 -10.77
C ALA A 353 -10.59 5.41 -9.56
N SER A 354 -9.36 5.65 -9.09
CA SER A 354 -8.77 5.05 -7.89
C SER A 354 -9.10 5.79 -6.60
N THR A 355 -9.63 7.03 -6.71
CA THR A 355 -9.92 7.87 -5.55
C THR A 355 -11.10 7.31 -4.78
N LEU A 356 -10.94 7.16 -3.47
CA LEU A 356 -12.02 6.77 -2.56
C LEU A 356 -12.58 8.01 -1.88
N MET A 357 -13.90 8.08 -1.76
CA MET A 357 -14.58 9.17 -1.06
C MET A 357 -15.41 8.58 0.08
N HIS A 358 -15.11 9.01 1.30
CA HIS A 358 -15.89 8.68 2.49
C HIS A 358 -16.58 9.93 3.00
N ILE A 359 -17.89 9.83 3.24
CA ILE A 359 -18.72 10.92 3.75
C ILE A 359 -18.87 10.72 5.24
N GLU A 360 -18.48 11.71 6.03
CA GLU A 360 -18.48 11.69 7.50
C GLU A 360 -17.89 10.39 8.07
N PRO A 361 -16.65 10.01 7.71
CA PRO A 361 -16.02 8.84 8.31
C PRO A 361 -15.88 9.05 9.82
N ASP A 362 -16.15 8.01 10.60
CA ASP A 362 -16.02 8.04 12.06
C ASP A 362 -14.54 7.93 12.47
N ILE A 363 -13.86 9.08 12.44
CA ILE A 363 -12.45 9.26 12.78
C ILE A 363 -12.27 10.58 13.52
N GLN A 364 -11.19 10.70 14.29
CA GLN A 364 -10.90 11.88 15.10
C GLN A 364 -10.86 13.17 14.28
N GLU A 365 -10.28 13.13 13.09
CA GLU A 365 -10.16 14.29 12.19
C GLU A 365 -11.52 14.84 11.78
N THR A 366 -12.52 13.97 11.57
CA THR A 366 -13.90 14.39 11.27
C THR A 366 -14.49 15.15 12.45
N HIS A 367 -14.33 14.64 13.67
CA HIS A 367 -14.84 15.29 14.88
C HIS A 367 -14.17 16.65 15.12
N LEU A 368 -12.86 16.73 14.90
CA LEU A 368 -12.09 17.98 15.02
C LEU A 368 -12.46 19.02 13.95
N LEU A 369 -12.65 18.60 12.69
CA LEU A 369 -13.11 19.50 11.63
C LEU A 369 -14.54 19.98 11.90
N ARG A 370 -15.43 19.09 12.37
CA ARG A 370 -16.81 19.43 12.70
C ARG A 370 -16.87 20.52 13.75
N LYS A 371 -16.19 20.30 14.88
CA LYS A 371 -16.11 21.27 15.98
C LYS A 371 -15.58 22.62 15.49
N TRP A 372 -14.47 22.63 14.77
CA TRP A 372 -13.90 23.87 14.23
C TRP A 372 -14.85 24.61 13.28
N TYR A 373 -15.55 23.88 12.41
CA TYR A 373 -16.45 24.49 11.43
C TYR A 373 -17.69 25.08 12.11
N ASP A 374 -18.24 24.40 13.11
CA ASP A 374 -19.41 24.87 13.84
C ASP A 374 -19.07 26.08 14.74
N ASP A 375 -17.87 26.13 15.33
CA ASP A 375 -17.43 27.22 16.21
C ASP A 375 -16.99 28.48 15.46
N ILE A 376 -16.18 28.33 14.39
CA ILE A 376 -15.42 29.44 13.77
C ILE A 376 -15.51 29.44 12.25
N GLY A 377 -15.70 28.27 11.62
CA GLY A 377 -15.65 28.14 10.16
C GLY A 377 -16.92 28.57 9.43
N ASN A 378 -18.10 28.37 10.02
CA ASN A 378 -19.38 28.65 9.38
C ASN A 378 -19.59 30.17 9.25
N GLY A 379 -19.53 30.70 8.03
CA GLY A 379 -19.64 32.13 7.74
C GLY A 379 -18.30 32.88 7.63
N LYS A 380 -17.17 32.18 7.77
CA LYS A 380 -15.85 32.77 7.46
C LYS A 380 -15.67 32.91 5.96
N VAL A 381 -14.99 33.99 5.55
CA VAL A 381 -14.44 34.09 4.20
C VAL A 381 -13.16 33.27 4.16
N PHE A 382 -13.11 32.30 3.24
CA PHE A 382 -11.94 31.46 3.04
C PHE A 382 -11.15 31.88 1.81
N THR A 383 -9.84 31.62 1.83
CA THR A 383 -8.93 32.02 0.75
C THR A 383 -8.57 30.81 -0.11
N MET A 384 -8.60 30.96 -1.43
CA MET A 384 -8.14 29.89 -2.33
C MET A 384 -6.68 29.53 -2.05
N VAL A 385 -6.39 28.24 -1.99
CA VAL A 385 -5.01 27.75 -1.91
C VAL A 385 -4.29 28.05 -3.23
N PHE A 386 -3.06 28.51 -3.13
CA PHE A 386 -2.17 28.78 -4.25
C PHE A 386 -0.75 28.27 -3.92
N ARG A 387 0.08 28.15 -4.95
CA ARG A 387 1.49 27.77 -4.80
C ARG A 387 2.35 28.95 -4.38
#